data_AF-A0A426W9F2-F1
#
_entry.id   AF-A0A426W9F2-F1
#
_cell.length_a   1.000
_cell.length_b   1.000
_cell.length_c   1.000
_cell.angle_alpha   90.00
_cell.angle_beta   90.00
_cell.angle_gamma   90.00
#
_symmetry.space_group_name_H-M   'P 1'
#
loop_
_entity.id
_entity.type
_entity.pdbx_description
1 polymer ?
#
loop_
_entity_poly.entity_id
_entity_poly.type
_entity_poly.pdbx_seq_one_letter_code
_entity_poly.pdbx_strand_id
1 'polypeptide(L)'
;MYRSNTVLYGRHWGCSHEYDSLHFEACYYQGIEYCIREGLQLFEPGAQGEHKIWRGFLPSFTRSRHWITHMGFREAIGDFLGREGPAIQDYRANLEQSSPYRQ
;
A
#
# COMPACT_ATOMS: atom_id res chain seq x y z
N MET A 1 -5.70 2.13 -14.31
CA MET A 1 -4.90 2.82 -13.27
C MET A 1 -5.21 4.30 -13.33
N TYR A 2 -5.06 5.03 -12.23
CA TYR A 2 -5.24 6.49 -12.19
C TYR A 2 -3.88 7.15 -11.98
N ARG A 3 -3.68 8.37 -12.50
CA ARG A 3 -2.43 9.11 -12.28
C ARG A 3 -2.69 10.54 -11.82
N SER A 4 -1.86 11.02 -10.91
CA SER A 4 -1.67 12.45 -10.68
C SER A 4 -0.49 12.95 -11.53
N ASN A 5 -0.01 14.17 -11.27
CA ASN A 5 1.19 14.70 -11.93
C ASN A 5 2.47 13.98 -11.49
N THR A 6 2.47 13.29 -10.35
CA THR A 6 3.68 12.68 -9.77
C THR A 6 3.50 11.24 -9.32
N VAL A 7 2.27 10.71 -9.30
CA VAL A 7 1.98 9.40 -8.71
C VAL A 7 1.08 8.57 -9.63
N LEU A 8 1.41 7.29 -9.77
CA LEU A 8 0.54 6.26 -10.38
C LEU A 8 -0.17 5.47 -9.28
N TYR A 9 -1.48 5.31 -9.42
CA TYR A 9 -2.34 4.62 -8.45
C TYR A 9 -3.02 3.39 -9.04
N GLY A 10 -3.02 2.34 -8.23
CA GLY A 10 -3.67 1.08 -8.51
C GLY A 10 -2.84 0.18 -9.40
N ARG A 11 -3.37 -1.01 -9.66
CA ARG A 11 -2.77 -2.02 -10.52
C ARG A 11 -3.86 -2.78 -11.24
N HIS A 12 -3.51 -3.50 -12.29
CA HIS A 12 -4.42 -4.47 -12.90
C HIS A 12 -4.49 -5.73 -12.05
N TRP A 13 -5.67 -6.36 -12.00
CA TRP A 13 -5.87 -7.64 -11.33
C TRP A 13 -6.93 -8.44 -12.09
N GLY A 14 -6.68 -9.74 -12.24
CA GLY A 14 -7.54 -10.67 -12.94
C GLY A 14 -6.85 -11.32 -14.13
N CYS A 15 -7.21 -12.56 -14.40
CA CYS A 15 -6.78 -13.27 -15.60
C CYS A 15 -7.85 -14.29 -15.99
N SER A 16 -8.01 -14.54 -17.29
CA SER A 16 -8.92 -15.57 -17.81
C SER A 16 -8.27 -16.96 -17.89
N HIS A 17 -6.93 -17.02 -17.86
CA HIS A 17 -6.14 -18.25 -17.95
C HIS A 17 -4.95 -18.18 -17.00
N GLU A 18 -4.30 -19.32 -16.75
CA GLU A 18 -3.06 -19.35 -15.99
C GLU A 18 -1.87 -19.03 -16.88
N TYR A 19 -1.06 -18.07 -16.46
CA TYR A 19 0.18 -17.69 -17.11
C TYR A 19 1.26 -17.55 -16.06
N ASP A 20 2.42 -18.13 -16.35
CA ASP A 20 3.57 -18.05 -15.46
C ASP A 20 3.97 -16.60 -15.20
N SER A 21 4.06 -16.23 -13.93
CA SER A 21 4.52 -14.92 -13.45
C SER A 21 3.73 -13.69 -13.94
N LEU A 22 2.61 -13.85 -14.66
CA LEU A 22 1.83 -12.71 -15.20
C LEU A 22 1.37 -11.76 -14.09
N HIS A 23 1.07 -12.29 -12.90
CA HIS A 23 0.77 -11.46 -11.74
C HIS A 23 1.86 -10.44 -11.50
N PHE A 24 3.14 -10.82 -11.50
CA PHE A 24 4.24 -9.90 -11.22
C PHE A 24 4.40 -8.84 -12.31
N GLU A 25 4.34 -9.29 -13.55
CA GLU A 25 4.47 -8.44 -14.73
C GLU A 25 3.40 -7.34 -14.76
N ALA A 26 2.13 -7.75 -14.68
CA ALA A 26 1.00 -6.83 -14.81
C ALA A 26 0.70 -6.02 -13.54
N CYS A 27 1.02 -6.56 -12.34
CA CYS A 27 0.73 -5.89 -11.07
C CYS A 27 1.85 -4.96 -10.59
N TYR A 28 3.10 -5.20 -11.00
CA TYR A 28 4.26 -4.46 -10.49
C TYR A 28 5.15 -3.91 -11.59
N TYR A 29 5.72 -4.77 -12.44
CA TYR A 29 6.81 -4.35 -13.34
C TYR A 29 6.36 -3.35 -14.39
N GLN A 30 5.22 -3.58 -15.04
CA GLN A 30 4.65 -2.63 -16.00
C GLN A 30 4.34 -1.26 -15.39
N GLY A 31 3.85 -1.23 -14.14
CA GLY A 31 3.58 0.01 -13.42
C GLY A 31 4.85 0.77 -13.05
N ILE A 32 5.88 0.06 -12.58
CA ILE A 32 7.20 0.62 -12.24
C ILE A 32 7.86 1.20 -13.51
N GLU A 33 7.91 0.43 -14.59
CA GLU A 33 8.49 0.86 -15.87
C GLU A 33 7.79 2.11 -16.41
N TYR A 34 6.46 2.12 -16.34
CA TYR A 34 5.67 3.30 -16.71
C TYR A 34 6.05 4.51 -15.86
N CYS A 35 6.16 4.38 -14.54
CA CYS A 35 6.56 5.50 -13.67
C CYS A 35 7.94 6.04 -14.03
N ILE A 36 8.92 5.17 -14.29
CA ILE A 36 10.28 5.58 -14.67
C ILE A 36 10.26 6.35 -15.99
N ARG A 37 9.57 5.83 -17.01
CA ARG A 37 9.50 6.45 -18.33
C ARG A 37 8.82 7.83 -18.30
N GLU A 38 7.75 7.96 -17.52
CA GLU A 38 6.97 9.19 -17.43
C GLU A 38 7.49 10.17 -16.36
N GLY A 39 8.56 9.82 -15.64
CA GLY A 39 9.12 10.66 -14.57
C GLY A 39 8.23 10.78 -13.34
N LEU A 40 7.36 9.81 -13.09
CA LEU A 40 6.55 9.76 -11.86
C LEU A 40 7.41 9.33 -10.68
N GLN A 41 7.15 9.94 -9.53
CA GLN A 41 7.97 9.77 -8.32
C GLN A 41 7.49 8.60 -7.45
N LEU A 42 6.24 8.19 -7.58
CA LEU A 42 5.64 7.16 -6.73
C LEU A 42 4.71 6.24 -7.52
N PHE A 43 4.81 4.96 -7.23
CA PHE A 43 3.86 3.95 -7.66
C PHE A 43 3.17 3.34 -6.44
N GLU A 44 1.84 3.51 -6.35
CA GLU A 44 1.01 2.89 -5.33
C GLU A 44 0.22 1.71 -5.90
N PRO A 45 0.72 0.46 -5.80
CA PRO A 45 0.07 -0.72 -6.37
C PRO A 45 -1.13 -1.18 -5.52
N GLY A 46 -1.68 -0.32 -4.65
CA GLY A 46 -2.76 -0.62 -3.69
C GLY A 46 -2.31 -1.36 -2.43
N ALA A 47 -3.24 -1.52 -1.47
CA ALA A 47 -2.99 -2.20 -0.19
C ALA A 47 -2.89 -3.72 -0.37
N GLN A 48 -1.91 -4.36 0.30
CA GLN A 48 -1.82 -5.82 0.49
C GLN A 48 -0.75 -6.14 1.54
N GLY A 49 -0.59 -7.42 1.89
CA GLY A 49 0.29 -7.88 2.96
C GLY A 49 1.80 -7.68 2.74
N GLU A 50 2.54 -8.06 3.77
CA GLU A 50 3.97 -7.82 3.98
C GLU A 50 4.89 -8.31 2.86
N HIS A 51 4.47 -9.31 2.07
CA HIS A 51 5.22 -9.84 0.94
C HIS A 51 5.60 -8.78 -0.11
N LYS A 52 4.93 -7.62 -0.09
CA LYS A 52 5.27 -6.46 -0.94
C LYS A 52 6.57 -5.77 -0.57
N ILE A 53 7.03 -5.90 0.67
CA ILE A 53 8.31 -5.33 1.13
C ILE A 53 9.46 -5.93 0.32
N TRP A 54 9.47 -7.26 0.18
CA TRP A 54 10.45 -7.98 -0.66
C TRP A 54 10.38 -7.62 -2.15
N ARG A 55 9.28 -7.00 -2.58
CA ARG A 55 9.08 -6.50 -3.95
C ARG A 55 9.45 -5.02 -4.10
N GLY A 56 10.04 -4.41 -3.06
CA GLY A 56 10.50 -3.01 -3.07
C GLY A 56 9.46 -1.99 -2.59
N PHE A 57 8.28 -2.42 -2.11
CA PHE A 57 7.25 -1.52 -1.59
C PHE A 57 7.29 -1.47 -0.07
N LEU A 58 7.93 -0.43 0.48
CA LEU A 58 8.03 -0.22 1.92
C LEU A 58 6.68 0.17 2.53
N PRO A 59 6.45 -0.16 3.82
CA PRO A 59 5.21 0.20 4.51
C PRO A 59 5.06 1.73 4.58
N SER A 60 3.83 2.21 4.35
CA SER A 60 3.47 3.62 4.51
C SER A 60 2.13 3.73 5.22
N PHE A 61 1.97 4.76 6.06
CA PHE A 61 0.70 5.00 6.73
C PHE A 61 -0.34 5.54 5.76
N THR A 62 -1.48 4.87 5.69
CA THR A 62 -2.66 5.38 4.99
C THR A 62 -3.64 5.99 6.01
N ARG A 63 -4.27 7.10 5.63
CA ARG A 63 -5.28 7.75 6.47
C ARG A 63 -6.64 7.66 5.80
N SER A 64 -7.64 7.29 6.57
CA SER A 64 -9.04 7.37 6.17
C SER A 64 -9.76 8.39 7.04
N ARG A 65 -10.85 8.97 6.53
CA ARG A 65 -11.67 9.94 7.25
C ARG A 65 -13.10 9.44 7.26
N HIS A 66 -13.67 9.35 8.44
CA HIS A 66 -15.00 8.79 8.65
C HIS A 66 -15.85 9.78 9.44
N TRP A 67 -17.07 10.04 8.96
CA TRP A 67 -18.07 10.75 9.74
C TRP A 67 -18.93 9.73 10.48
N ILE A 68 -18.84 9.73 11.81
CA ILE A 68 -19.58 8.80 12.66
C ILE A 68 -20.64 9.59 13.42
N THR A 69 -21.90 9.42 13.04
CA THR A 69 -23.03 10.19 13.61
C THR A 69 -23.45 9.68 14.99
N HIS A 70 -23.42 8.37 15.20
CA HIS A 70 -23.82 7.76 16.47
C HIS A 70 -22.72 7.92 17.54
N MET A 71 -23.04 8.59 18.66
CA MET A 71 -22.06 8.91 19.70
C MET A 71 -21.40 7.67 20.32
N GLY A 72 -22.17 6.64 20.66
CA GLY A 72 -21.60 5.43 21.24
C GLY A 72 -20.63 4.69 20.31
N PHE A 73 -20.81 4.80 18.98
CA PHE A 73 -19.84 4.24 18.04
C PHE A 73 -18.59 5.10 17.92
N ARG A 74 -18.74 6.42 17.99
CA ARG A 74 -17.61 7.34 17.99
C ARG A 74 -16.68 7.08 19.18
N GLU A 75 -17.25 6.88 20.37
CA GLU A 75 -16.51 6.53 21.59
C GLU A 75 -15.82 5.17 21.45
N ALA A 76 -16.56 4.11 21.10
CA ALA A 76 -16.01 2.77 20.97
C ALA A 76 -14.88 2.69 19.92
N ILE A 77 -15.02 3.39 18.80
CA ILE A 77 -13.97 3.48 17.76
C ILE A 77 -12.79 4.29 18.28
N GLY A 78 -13.02 5.41 18.98
CA GLY A 78 -11.95 6.20 19.59
C GLY A 78 -11.10 5.39 20.57
N ASP A 79 -11.73 4.64 21.47
CA ASP A 79 -11.06 3.78 22.45
C ASP A 79 -10.29 2.64 21.79
N PHE A 80 -10.81 2.09 20.69
CA PHE A 80 -10.09 1.10 19.89
C PHE A 80 -8.86 1.71 19.22
N LEU A 81 -9.01 2.86 18.54
CA LEU A 81 -7.90 3.55 17.86
C LEU A 81 -6.81 4.01 18.84
N GLY A 82 -7.16 4.37 20.07
CA GLY A 82 -6.20 4.68 21.13
C GLY A 82 -5.30 3.50 21.49
N ARG A 83 -5.80 2.26 21.37
CA ARG A 83 -5.04 1.02 21.60
C ARG A 83 -4.32 0.54 20.35
N GLU A 84 -4.96 0.62 19.19
CA GLU A 84 -4.41 0.15 17.92
C GLU A 84 -3.28 1.07 17.41
N GLY A 85 -3.39 2.39 17.61
CA GLY A 85 -2.43 3.36 17.10
C GLY A 85 -0.97 3.05 17.45
N PRO A 86 -0.61 2.84 18.73
CA PRO A 86 0.74 2.42 19.12
C PRO A 86 1.15 1.09 18.48
N ALA A 87 0.28 0.09 18.46
CA ALA A 87 0.57 -1.22 17.87
C ALA A 87 0.87 -1.12 16.37
N ILE A 88 0.17 -0.24 15.65
CA ILE A 88 0.43 0.03 14.22
C ILE A 88 1.77 0.74 14.00
N GLN A 89 2.19 1.61 14.92
CA GLN A 89 3.51 2.25 14.86
C GLN A 89 4.63 1.22 15.06
N ASP A 90 4.52 0.39 16.09
CA ASP A 90 5.48 -0.68 16.38
C ASP A 90 5.55 -1.68 15.22
N TYR A 91 4.39 -2.08 14.68
CA TYR A 91 4.31 -2.98 13.55
C TYR A 91 5.01 -2.40 12.31
N ARG A 92 4.81 -1.11 11.99
CA ARG A 92 5.55 -0.45 10.90
C ARG A 92 7.05 -0.49 11.15
N ALA A 93 7.51 -0.13 12.35
CA ALA A 93 8.93 -0.11 12.68
C ALA A 93 9.58 -1.49 12.54
N ASN A 94 8.84 -2.56 12.87
CA ASN A 94 9.29 -3.93 12.65
C ASN A 94 9.37 -4.29 11.16
N LEU A 95 8.38 -3.87 10.36
CA LEU A 95 8.40 -4.12 8.92
C LEU A 95 9.53 -3.38 8.20
N GLU A 96 9.89 -2.18 8.64
CA GLU A 96 11.01 -1.40 8.06
C GLU A 96 12.37 -2.09 8.23
N GLN A 97 12.53 -2.93 9.26
CA GLN A 97 13.75 -3.74 9.46
C GLN A 97 13.93 -4.80 8.35
N SER A 98 12.87 -5.14 7.63
CA SER A 98 12.90 -6.06 6.49
C SER A 98 13.12 -5.36 5.14
N SER A 99 13.53 -4.08 5.14
CA SER A 99 13.79 -3.33 3.91
C SER A 99 14.80 -4.06 3.01
N PRO A 100 14.49 -4.26 1.72
CA PRO A 100 15.43 -4.87 0.77
C PRO A 100 16.49 -3.86 0.26
N TYR A 101 16.36 -2.58 0.58
CA TYR A 101 17.27 -1.54 0.12
C TYR A 101 18.49 -1.41 1.02
N ARG A 102 19.65 -1.17 0.41
CA ARG A 102 20.89 -0.88 1.16
C ARG A 102 20.73 0.44 1.92
N GLN A 103 21.22 0.47 3.16
CA GLN A 103 21.33 1.67 3.97
C GLN A 103 22.66 2.38 3.71
#